data_AF-A0A151ZAV6-F1
#
_entry.id   AF-A0A151ZAV6-F1
#
_cell.length_a   1.000
_cell.length_b   1.000
_cell.length_c   1.000
_cell.angle_alpha   90.00
_cell.angle_beta   90.00
_cell.angle_gamma   90.00
#
_symmetry.space_group_name_H-M   'P 1'
#
loop_
_entity.id
_entity.type
_entity.pdbx_description
1 polymer ?
#
loop_
_entity_poly.entity_id
_entity_poly.type
_entity_poly.pdbx_seq_one_letter_code
_entity_poly.pdbx_strand_id
1 'polypeptide(L)'
;MNSIPKQKIIVTGVNGDGSLKSDCHLEFDEFGSIDIGRGKLGIQDKKCSRKQITIKMDTNNKVFIQSTGVNNSFLKKHNTDIFSAMNTSQDYELEDSDCFSLLFESHTFIINFKPNPKYDIKNNSNNNKRKLDEIITDDHNGDGDGNDKDKKKKSDSPKLECPHGANCYRVNPQHLEEFSHSAKNISTSTTTKPTTTSTTTTTTTTSPPIKPITDQQPQQKPSHYNNHTTTKVQQQNNGSSTNTTTTTTTSPTIKPITDNLNNNNNNNNNNNNNNNNNNTLATPTNGGHKFIGAKFKKRKLNDVNKKRTLVFPFISTLIFNFDVEKAVEVAGKVISSYLKFHSPIVNGEDDIKLKMMVDSSMYSDTLINQFKKVFENKWDSRFEIIKVNTVQSPNEVFCSHDCRIYATETTWRLKKTPQNKLLYDDLLGSKFEDETKKRFPNLGQVGKVYPIPLGEEVPFKKEYGVDTVILVLGPNMNEKKPDYIKDYNEAIPLLTETYHSLLNALDSI
;
A
#
# COMPACT_ATOMS: atom_id res chain seq x y z
N MET A 1 -5.13 -45.49 30.63
CA MET A 1 -4.14 -44.48 31.08
C MET A 1 -4.37 -43.22 30.27
N ASN A 2 -4.38 -42.04 30.87
CA ASN A 2 -4.47 -40.80 30.09
C ASN A 2 -3.17 -40.64 29.27
N SER A 3 -3.31 -40.46 27.96
CA SER A 3 -2.19 -40.04 27.12
C SER A 3 -1.83 -38.59 27.46
N ILE A 4 -0.56 -38.22 27.31
CA ILE A 4 -0.08 -36.85 27.54
C ILE A 4 0.41 -36.31 26.20
N PRO A 5 0.05 -35.08 25.80
CA PRO A 5 0.59 -34.44 24.60
C PRO A 5 2.11 -34.36 24.60
N LYS A 6 2.72 -34.51 23.41
CA LYS A 6 4.13 -34.21 23.15
C LYS A 6 4.45 -32.73 23.29
N GLN A 7 3.48 -31.88 22.94
CA GLN A 7 3.60 -30.43 22.92
C GLN A 7 2.51 -29.78 23.75
N LYS A 8 2.83 -28.61 24.31
CA LYS A 8 1.86 -27.68 24.89
C LYS A 8 1.70 -26.46 24.00
N ILE A 9 0.50 -25.89 24.01
CA ILE A 9 0.16 -24.65 23.33
C ILE A 9 0.28 -23.51 24.33
N ILE A 10 0.95 -22.43 23.94
CA ILE A 10 0.93 -21.14 24.62
C ILE A 10 0.24 -20.16 23.67
N VAL A 11 -0.84 -19.54 24.15
CA VAL A 11 -1.57 -18.48 23.45
C VAL A 11 -1.21 -17.16 24.12
N THR A 12 -0.59 -16.23 23.38
CA THR A 12 -0.13 -14.94 23.93
C THR A 12 -0.83 -13.79 23.22
N GLY A 13 -1.37 -12.83 23.98
CA GLY A 13 -1.98 -11.63 23.43
C GLY A 13 -0.97 -10.72 22.74
N VAL A 14 -1.41 -10.03 21.70
CA VAL A 14 -0.58 -9.10 20.91
C VAL A 14 -1.14 -7.68 21.05
N ASN A 15 -0.25 -6.70 21.15
CA ASN A 15 -0.54 -5.26 21.12
C ASN A 15 -0.74 -4.75 19.69
N GLY A 16 -1.19 -3.50 19.54
CA GLY A 16 -1.36 -2.87 18.21
C GLY A 16 -0.05 -2.63 17.46
N ASP A 17 1.07 -2.56 18.19
CA ASP A 17 2.45 -2.43 17.69
C ASP A 17 3.12 -3.79 17.39
N GLY A 18 2.40 -4.91 17.54
CA GLY A 18 2.93 -6.27 17.38
C GLY A 18 3.69 -6.83 18.59
N SER A 19 3.87 -6.06 19.67
CA SER A 19 4.53 -6.53 20.89
C SER A 19 3.67 -7.52 21.69
N LEU A 20 4.31 -8.40 22.47
CA LEU A 20 3.62 -9.42 23.26
C LEU A 20 3.13 -8.88 24.60
N LYS A 21 1.87 -9.16 24.94
CA LYS A 21 1.24 -8.87 26.22
C LYS A 21 1.59 -9.95 27.24
N SER A 22 2.58 -9.68 28.09
CA SER A 22 3.08 -10.62 29.11
C SER A 22 2.03 -11.02 30.16
N ASP A 23 1.08 -10.13 30.45
CA ASP A 23 -0.06 -10.34 31.34
C ASP A 23 -1.21 -11.16 30.70
N CYS A 24 -1.18 -11.33 29.39
CA CYS A 24 -2.28 -11.88 28.60
C CYS A 24 -1.88 -13.20 27.93
N HIS A 25 -1.61 -14.23 28.74
CA HIS A 25 -1.21 -15.56 28.27
C HIS A 25 -2.16 -16.66 28.75
N LEU A 26 -2.20 -17.78 28.01
CA LEU A 26 -2.95 -18.98 28.33
C LEU A 26 -2.16 -20.21 27.88
N GLU A 27 -1.90 -21.14 28.79
CA GLU A 27 -1.26 -22.42 28.50
C GLU A 27 -2.29 -23.56 28.42
N PHE A 28 -2.06 -24.51 27.51
CA PHE A 28 -2.90 -25.69 27.31
C PHE A 28 -2.02 -26.90 26.94
N ASP A 29 -1.96 -27.91 27.82
CA ASP A 29 -1.00 -29.01 27.75
C ASP A 29 -1.63 -30.41 27.92
N GLU A 30 -2.94 -30.52 27.69
CA GLU A 30 -3.71 -31.77 27.72
C GLU A 30 -4.48 -31.99 26.40
N PHE A 31 -4.92 -33.22 26.13
CA PHE A 31 -5.77 -33.51 24.97
C PHE A 31 -7.22 -33.08 25.23
N GLY A 32 -7.89 -32.52 24.23
CA GLY A 32 -9.26 -32.02 24.36
C GLY A 32 -9.46 -30.68 23.67
N SER A 33 -10.25 -29.79 24.27
CA SER A 33 -10.56 -28.47 23.72
C SER A 33 -10.62 -27.37 24.77
N ILE A 34 -10.33 -26.14 24.34
CA ILE A 34 -10.32 -24.94 25.17
C ILE A 34 -11.01 -23.78 24.45
N ASP A 35 -12.11 -23.30 25.03
CA ASP A 35 -12.82 -22.12 24.53
C ASP A 35 -12.07 -20.83 24.90
N ILE A 36 -12.07 -19.86 23.99
CA ILE A 36 -11.55 -18.51 24.20
C ILE A 36 -12.59 -17.49 23.74
N GLY A 37 -12.71 -16.39 24.47
CA GLY A 37 -13.75 -15.38 24.28
C GLY A 37 -13.87 -14.44 25.48
N ARG A 38 -14.96 -13.68 25.54
CA ARG A 38 -15.22 -12.68 26.58
C ARG A 38 -15.25 -13.30 27.98
N GLY A 39 -14.45 -12.75 28.88
CA GLY A 39 -14.23 -13.25 30.25
C GLY A 39 -12.94 -14.08 30.42
N LYS A 40 -12.12 -14.22 29.37
CA LYS A 40 -10.84 -14.93 29.37
C LYS A 40 -9.78 -14.07 28.66
N LEU A 41 -8.48 -14.25 28.95
CA LEU A 41 -7.39 -13.47 28.33
C LEU A 41 -7.62 -11.94 28.38
N GLY A 42 -8.14 -11.43 29.50
CA GLY A 42 -8.47 -10.01 29.69
C GLY A 42 -9.63 -9.46 28.84
N ILE A 43 -10.26 -10.27 27.97
CA ILE A 43 -11.22 -9.82 26.97
C ILE A 43 -12.56 -9.45 27.61
N GLN A 44 -12.91 -8.16 27.60
CA GLN A 44 -14.20 -7.66 28.13
C GLN A 44 -15.15 -7.12 27.05
N ASP A 45 -14.75 -7.05 25.78
CA ASP A 45 -15.62 -6.54 24.69
C ASP A 45 -16.89 -7.38 24.57
N LYS A 46 -18.05 -6.71 24.69
CA LYS A 46 -19.39 -7.32 24.59
C LYS A 46 -19.67 -7.91 23.20
N LYS A 47 -18.96 -7.48 22.15
CA LYS A 47 -19.02 -8.05 20.79
C LYS A 47 -18.46 -9.47 20.73
N CYS A 48 -17.49 -9.82 21.58
CA CYS A 48 -16.99 -11.18 21.67
C CYS A 48 -18.01 -12.07 22.40
N SER A 49 -18.32 -13.23 21.83
CA SER A 49 -18.99 -14.32 22.56
C SER A 49 -18.10 -14.82 23.72
N ARG A 50 -18.70 -15.46 24.74
CA ARG A 50 -17.93 -16.14 25.80
C ARG A 50 -17.14 -17.34 25.26
N LYS A 51 -17.72 -18.04 24.27
CA LYS A 51 -17.07 -18.98 23.36
C LYS A 51 -17.07 -18.32 21.99
N GLN A 52 -15.96 -17.69 21.62
CA GLN A 52 -15.80 -16.97 20.35
C GLN A 52 -14.99 -17.80 19.35
N ILE A 53 -13.96 -18.47 19.87
CA ILE A 53 -13.28 -19.58 19.21
C ILE A 53 -13.17 -20.77 20.16
N THR A 54 -12.87 -21.93 19.60
CA THR A 54 -12.46 -23.12 20.34
C THR A 54 -11.17 -23.65 19.72
N ILE A 55 -10.09 -23.77 20.50
CA ILE A 55 -8.87 -24.47 20.11
C ILE A 55 -8.98 -25.92 20.59
N LYS A 56 -8.51 -26.88 19.80
CA LYS A 56 -8.54 -28.32 20.08
C LYS A 56 -7.17 -28.94 19.87
N MET A 57 -6.84 -29.98 20.62
CA MET A 57 -5.71 -30.85 20.34
C MET A 57 -6.16 -32.30 20.28
N ASP A 58 -5.89 -32.97 19.15
CA ASP A 58 -6.23 -34.38 18.94
C ASP A 58 -5.18 -35.32 19.55
N THR A 59 -5.49 -36.61 19.64
CA THR A 59 -4.57 -37.63 20.18
C THR A 59 -3.30 -37.84 19.36
N ASN A 60 -3.25 -37.32 18.14
CA ASN A 60 -2.07 -37.34 17.26
C ASN A 60 -1.14 -36.14 17.51
N ASN A 61 -1.55 -35.20 18.39
CA ASN A 61 -0.92 -33.90 18.68
C ASN A 61 -1.13 -32.83 17.60
N LYS A 62 -2.02 -33.06 16.63
CA LYS A 62 -2.47 -32.00 15.72
C LYS A 62 -3.35 -31.01 16.49
N VAL A 63 -3.18 -29.74 16.20
CA VAL A 63 -3.91 -28.64 16.83
C VAL A 63 -4.85 -28.03 15.82
N PHE A 64 -6.09 -27.75 16.21
CA PHE A 64 -7.10 -27.14 15.36
C PHE A 64 -7.75 -25.93 16.04
N ILE A 65 -8.21 -24.96 15.25
CA ILE A 65 -9.01 -23.82 15.71
C ILE A 65 -10.34 -23.76 14.92
N GLN A 66 -11.44 -23.50 15.63
CA GLN A 66 -12.75 -23.22 15.05
C GLN A 66 -13.26 -21.85 15.53
N SER A 67 -13.94 -21.11 14.64
CA SER A 67 -14.77 -19.98 15.06
C SER A 67 -16.13 -20.50 15.53
N THR A 68 -16.52 -20.15 16.77
CA THR A 68 -17.74 -20.65 17.43
C THR A 68 -18.65 -19.53 17.96
N GLY A 69 -18.21 -18.27 17.85
CA GLY A 69 -19.00 -17.08 18.17
C GLY A 69 -19.96 -16.65 17.05
N VAL A 70 -20.75 -15.61 17.35
CA VAL A 70 -21.73 -15.02 16.40
C VAL A 70 -21.07 -14.04 15.43
N ASN A 71 -20.05 -13.31 15.90
CA ASN A 71 -19.21 -12.48 15.04
C ASN A 71 -18.08 -13.33 14.42
N ASN A 72 -17.58 -12.93 13.26
CA ASN A 72 -16.48 -13.62 12.58
C ASN A 72 -15.17 -13.50 13.38
N SER A 73 -14.48 -14.62 13.54
CA SER A 73 -13.07 -14.68 13.97
C SER A 73 -12.17 -14.82 12.75
N PHE A 74 -10.88 -14.50 12.87
CA PHE A 74 -9.94 -14.47 11.74
C PHE A 74 -8.64 -15.21 12.08
N LEU A 75 -8.05 -15.87 11.08
CA LEU A 75 -6.81 -16.63 11.17
C LEU A 75 -5.79 -16.10 10.15
N LYS A 76 -4.57 -15.81 10.61
CA LYS A 76 -3.39 -15.46 9.81
C LYS A 76 -2.36 -16.56 10.01
N LYS A 77 -1.96 -17.23 8.92
CA LYS A 77 -0.91 -18.25 8.97
C LYS A 77 0.47 -17.63 9.14
N HIS A 78 1.40 -18.31 9.81
CA HIS A 78 2.78 -17.80 10.06
C HIS A 78 3.52 -17.37 8.79
N ASN A 79 3.23 -18.03 7.66
CA ASN A 79 3.78 -17.73 6.33
C ASN A 79 2.94 -16.71 5.53
N THR A 80 2.01 -15.99 6.17
CA THR A 80 1.14 -14.98 5.56
C THR A 80 0.99 -13.75 6.45
N ASP A 81 0.88 -12.57 5.85
CA ASP A 81 0.58 -11.33 6.59
C ASP A 81 -0.91 -10.95 6.60
N ILE A 82 -1.79 -11.82 6.10
CA ILE A 82 -3.22 -11.51 5.91
C ILE A 82 -4.09 -12.34 6.86
N PHE A 83 -4.92 -11.66 7.65
CA PHE A 83 -6.01 -12.29 8.41
C PHE A 83 -7.14 -12.73 7.48
N SER A 84 -7.30 -14.04 7.31
CA SER A 84 -8.43 -14.65 6.58
C SER A 84 -9.62 -14.86 7.51
N ALA A 85 -10.82 -14.54 7.05
CA ALA A 85 -12.05 -14.81 7.81
C ALA A 85 -12.27 -16.32 7.97
N MET A 86 -12.55 -16.77 9.19
CA MET A 86 -12.85 -18.17 9.48
C MET A 86 -14.34 -18.47 9.25
N ASN A 87 -14.64 -19.58 8.59
CA ASN A 87 -15.99 -20.12 8.55
C ASN A 87 -16.37 -20.69 9.92
N THR A 88 -17.61 -20.47 10.35
CA THR A 88 -18.13 -20.98 11.63
C THR A 88 -18.10 -22.50 11.65
N SER A 89 -17.63 -23.09 12.76
CA SER A 89 -17.49 -24.53 12.99
C SER A 89 -16.59 -25.31 12.02
N GLN A 90 -15.89 -24.65 11.09
CA GLN A 90 -14.84 -25.30 10.29
C GLN A 90 -13.55 -25.41 11.14
N ASP A 91 -12.94 -26.60 11.18
CA ASP A 91 -11.60 -26.78 11.73
C ASP A 91 -10.52 -26.29 10.75
N TYR A 92 -9.59 -25.48 11.27
CA TYR A 92 -8.36 -25.08 10.59
C TYR A 92 -7.19 -25.62 11.42
N GLU A 93 -6.27 -26.36 10.80
CA GLU A 93 -5.08 -26.86 11.50
C GLU A 93 -4.14 -25.68 11.84
N LEU A 94 -3.62 -25.63 13.06
CA LEU A 94 -2.70 -24.61 13.56
C LEU A 94 -1.25 -25.10 13.52
N GLU A 95 -0.35 -24.18 13.17
CA GLU A 95 1.10 -24.33 13.21
C GLU A 95 1.72 -23.35 14.23
N ASP A 96 3.00 -23.49 14.57
CA ASP A 96 3.68 -22.54 15.44
C ASP A 96 3.76 -21.15 14.78
N SER A 97 3.60 -20.10 15.58
CA SER A 97 3.58 -18.70 15.16
C SER A 97 2.41 -18.28 14.26
N ASP A 98 1.41 -19.15 14.07
CA ASP A 98 0.10 -18.74 13.56
C ASP A 98 -0.54 -17.71 14.49
N CYS A 99 -1.27 -16.74 13.93
CA CYS A 99 -1.96 -15.69 14.67
C CYS A 99 -3.47 -15.75 14.44
N PHE A 100 -4.28 -15.49 15.46
CA PHE A 100 -5.74 -15.35 15.31
C PHE A 100 -6.24 -14.05 15.95
N SER A 101 -7.39 -13.56 15.50
CA SER A 101 -8.10 -12.44 16.13
C SER A 101 -9.58 -12.75 16.31
N LEU A 102 -10.15 -12.34 17.44
CA LEU A 102 -11.55 -12.67 17.80
C LEU A 102 -12.59 -11.80 17.07
N LEU A 103 -12.15 -10.65 16.58
CA LEU A 103 -12.86 -9.69 15.74
C LEU A 103 -11.85 -9.17 14.71
N PHE A 104 -12.32 -8.51 13.64
CA PHE A 104 -11.43 -8.00 12.57
C PHE A 104 -10.30 -7.13 13.16
N GLU A 105 -9.07 -7.64 13.04
CA GLU A 105 -7.82 -7.01 13.51
C GLU A 105 -7.84 -6.56 14.98
N SER A 106 -8.69 -7.19 15.81
CA SER A 106 -8.92 -6.80 17.20
C SER A 106 -8.98 -8.00 18.13
N HIS A 107 -8.39 -7.86 19.31
CA HIS A 107 -8.10 -8.97 20.23
C HIS A 107 -7.28 -10.06 19.52
N THR A 108 -6.10 -9.67 19.05
CA THR A 108 -5.14 -10.52 18.35
C THR A 108 -4.28 -11.32 19.32
N PHE A 109 -3.99 -12.57 18.96
CA PHE A 109 -3.18 -13.53 19.71
C PHE A 109 -2.23 -14.28 18.77
N ILE A 110 -1.06 -14.64 19.26
CA ILE A 110 -0.13 -15.57 18.61
C ILE A 110 -0.16 -16.94 19.30
N ILE A 111 -0.05 -17.99 18.50
CA ILE A 111 0.11 -19.38 18.92
C ILE A 111 1.59 -19.71 18.98
N ASN A 112 2.07 -20.29 20.08
CA ASN A 112 3.38 -20.93 20.12
C ASN A 112 3.28 -22.35 20.68
N PHE A 113 3.93 -23.28 20.01
CA PHE A 113 4.10 -24.65 20.49
C PHE A 113 5.43 -24.79 21.22
N LYS A 114 5.43 -25.52 22.32
CA LYS A 114 6.65 -25.87 23.10
C LYS A 114 6.57 -27.34 23.53
N PRO A 115 7.69 -28.05 23.72
CA PRO A 115 7.68 -29.40 24.28
C PRO A 115 6.94 -29.44 25.63
N ASN A 116 6.18 -30.50 25.88
CA ASN A 116 5.47 -30.68 27.14
C ASN A 116 6.36 -31.47 28.13
N PRO A 117 6.85 -30.86 29.24
CA PRO A 117 7.74 -31.56 30.18
C PRO A 117 7.11 -32.81 30.81
N LYS A 118 5.77 -32.85 30.92
CA LYS A 118 5.03 -34.01 31.44
C LYS A 118 5.18 -35.25 30.53
N TYR A 119 5.46 -35.06 29.23
CA TYR A 119 5.69 -36.14 28.27
C TYR A 119 7.02 -36.87 28.53
N ASP A 120 8.11 -36.11 28.61
CA ASP A 120 9.46 -36.65 28.76
C ASP A 120 9.69 -37.28 30.13
N ILE A 121 9.12 -36.69 31.20
CA ILE A 121 9.12 -37.28 32.54
C ILE A 121 8.46 -38.67 32.50
N LYS A 122 7.30 -38.81 31.84
CA LYS A 122 6.58 -40.08 31.72
C LYS A 122 7.34 -41.11 30.89
N ASN A 123 8.00 -40.70 29.81
CA ASN A 123 8.83 -41.58 28.99
C ASN A 123 10.08 -42.06 29.76
N ASN A 124 10.76 -41.18 30.50
CA ASN A 124 11.91 -41.58 31.33
C ASN A 124 11.51 -42.48 32.51
N SER A 125 10.35 -42.25 33.15
CA SER A 125 9.79 -43.20 34.12
C SER A 125 9.49 -44.57 33.50
N ASN A 126 9.03 -44.61 32.24
CA ASN A 126 8.83 -45.88 31.52
C ASN A 126 10.16 -46.57 31.15
N ASN A 127 11.19 -45.81 30.76
CA ASN A 127 12.51 -46.36 30.42
C ASN A 127 13.17 -47.00 31.65
N ASN A 128 13.08 -46.38 32.83
CA ASN A 128 13.53 -46.99 34.08
C ASN A 128 12.70 -48.22 34.52
N LYS A 129 11.54 -48.48 33.89
CA LYS A 129 10.72 -49.68 34.13
C LYS A 129 10.93 -50.78 33.08
N ARG A 130 11.61 -50.50 31.97
CA ARG A 130 11.95 -51.48 30.91
C ARG A 130 13.43 -51.88 30.93
N LYS A 131 14.00 -52.05 32.12
CA LYS A 131 15.41 -52.49 32.29
C LYS A 131 15.57 -53.58 33.35
N LEU A 132 14.56 -54.45 33.45
CA LEU A 132 14.54 -55.61 34.35
C LEU A 132 14.07 -56.90 33.64
N ASP A 133 13.24 -56.77 32.60
CA ASP A 133 12.60 -57.89 31.91
C ASP A 133 13.16 -58.12 30.49
N GLU A 134 14.46 -58.37 30.33
CA GLU A 134 15.02 -58.89 29.07
C GLU A 134 16.28 -59.75 29.29
N ILE A 135 16.05 -61.03 29.61
CA ILE A 135 16.99 -62.15 29.48
C ILE A 135 16.18 -63.31 28.87
N ILE A 136 16.84 -64.23 28.15
CA ILE A 136 16.29 -65.46 27.53
C ILE A 136 15.86 -65.31 26.05
N THR A 137 16.91 -65.34 25.20
CA THR A 137 17.10 -66.23 24.02
C THR A 137 16.16 -66.20 22.80
N ASP A 138 16.81 -65.97 21.66
CA ASP A 138 16.90 -66.87 20.48
C ASP A 138 15.67 -67.11 19.55
N ASP A 139 15.91 -66.69 18.29
CA ASP A 139 15.96 -67.52 17.08
C ASP A 139 14.86 -67.55 15.99
N HIS A 140 15.38 -67.68 14.76
CA HIS A 140 14.80 -68.24 13.52
C HIS A 140 13.64 -67.54 12.75
N ASN A 141 13.99 -67.11 11.52
CA ASN A 141 13.34 -67.36 10.21
C ASN A 141 11.85 -67.04 9.96
N GLY A 142 11.57 -66.40 8.82
CA GLY A 142 10.24 -66.34 8.21
C GLY A 142 10.20 -65.61 6.86
N ASP A 143 9.95 -66.35 5.77
CA ASP A 143 9.73 -65.81 4.41
C ASP A 143 8.36 -65.11 4.26
N GLY A 144 8.19 -64.28 3.22
CA GLY A 144 6.93 -63.59 2.95
C GLY A 144 6.86 -62.82 1.61
N ASP A 145 6.59 -63.52 0.51
CA ASP A 145 6.24 -62.94 -0.80
C ASP A 145 4.80 -62.35 -0.81
N GLY A 146 4.48 -61.37 -1.67
CA GLY A 146 3.23 -60.59 -1.51
C GLY A 146 2.86 -59.49 -2.53
N ASN A 147 3.07 -59.71 -3.82
CA ASN A 147 2.39 -59.09 -4.98
C ASN A 147 1.24 -58.04 -4.81
N ASP A 148 1.44 -56.86 -5.43
CA ASP A 148 0.69 -56.38 -6.62
C ASP A 148 -0.60 -55.49 -6.55
N LYS A 149 -0.62 -54.49 -7.46
CA LYS A 149 -1.73 -53.78 -8.18
C LYS A 149 -2.86 -52.94 -7.52
N ASP A 150 -3.01 -51.73 -8.09
CA ASP A 150 -4.26 -51.08 -8.57
C ASP A 150 -5.43 -50.70 -7.63
N LYS A 151 -5.68 -49.37 -7.44
CA LYS A 151 -6.47 -48.53 -8.39
C LYS A 151 -6.83 -47.13 -7.83
N LYS A 152 -6.66 -46.08 -8.66
CA LYS A 152 -7.37 -44.80 -8.46
C LYS A 152 -8.83 -44.95 -8.88
N LYS A 153 -9.78 -44.68 -7.98
CA LYS A 153 -11.17 -44.33 -8.34
C LYS A 153 -11.32 -42.81 -8.33
N LYS A 154 -11.85 -42.23 -9.41
CA LYS A 154 -12.53 -40.93 -9.33
C LYS A 154 -13.90 -41.15 -8.68
N SER A 155 -14.35 -40.22 -7.86
CA SER A 155 -15.69 -40.21 -7.27
C SER A 155 -16.57 -39.22 -8.02
N ASP A 156 -17.56 -39.71 -8.77
CA ASP A 156 -18.61 -38.87 -9.36
C ASP A 156 -19.59 -38.44 -8.26
N SER A 157 -19.35 -37.27 -7.67
CA SER A 157 -20.35 -36.56 -6.86
C SER A 157 -21.21 -35.65 -7.76
N PRO A 158 -22.52 -35.51 -7.49
CA PRO A 158 -23.39 -34.68 -8.32
C PRO A 158 -23.02 -33.19 -8.16
N LYS A 159 -22.66 -32.54 -9.28
CA LYS A 159 -22.31 -31.11 -9.32
C LYS A 159 -23.46 -30.23 -8.85
N LEU A 160 -23.16 -29.30 -7.95
CA LEU A 160 -24.14 -28.35 -7.39
C LEU A 160 -24.77 -27.50 -8.50
N GLU A 161 -26.07 -27.22 -8.42
CA GLU A 161 -26.74 -26.38 -9.42
C GLU A 161 -26.24 -24.93 -9.33
N CYS A 162 -25.82 -24.36 -10.46
CA CYS A 162 -25.31 -22.98 -10.48
C CYS A 162 -26.42 -21.98 -10.12
N PRO A 163 -26.20 -21.01 -9.20
CA PRO A 163 -27.20 -19.98 -8.87
C PRO A 163 -27.67 -19.10 -10.05
N HIS A 164 -26.95 -19.11 -11.16
CA HIS A 164 -27.32 -18.41 -12.40
C HIS A 164 -27.82 -19.35 -13.51
N GLY A 165 -27.86 -20.67 -13.25
CA GLY A 165 -28.29 -21.70 -14.20
C GLY A 165 -27.60 -21.60 -15.56
N ALA A 166 -28.37 -21.74 -16.63
CA ALA A 166 -27.91 -21.58 -18.01
C ALA A 166 -27.47 -20.14 -18.37
N ASN A 167 -27.75 -19.13 -17.54
CA ASN A 167 -27.40 -17.73 -17.76
C ASN A 167 -26.11 -17.31 -17.02
N CYS A 168 -25.29 -18.26 -16.58
CA CYS A 168 -24.04 -17.95 -15.89
C CYS A 168 -22.97 -17.42 -16.86
N TYR A 169 -22.47 -16.21 -16.59
CA TYR A 169 -21.41 -15.56 -17.38
C TYR A 169 -19.99 -15.98 -16.96
N ARG A 170 -19.83 -16.94 -16.04
CA ARG A 170 -18.52 -17.36 -15.51
C ARG A 170 -17.87 -18.42 -16.39
N VAL A 171 -16.83 -18.03 -17.12
CA VAL A 171 -16.03 -18.89 -18.01
C VAL A 171 -14.82 -19.56 -17.34
N ASN A 172 -14.70 -19.52 -16.01
CA ASN A 172 -13.60 -20.15 -15.27
C ASN A 172 -13.74 -21.69 -15.33
N PRO A 173 -12.70 -22.45 -15.78
CA PRO A 173 -12.73 -23.91 -15.80
C PRO A 173 -13.15 -24.54 -14.47
N GLN A 174 -12.65 -24.06 -13.33
CA GLN A 174 -12.99 -24.58 -12.01
C GLN A 174 -14.50 -24.42 -11.70
N HIS A 175 -15.11 -23.32 -12.11
CA HIS A 175 -16.55 -23.08 -11.95
C HIS A 175 -17.39 -24.07 -12.79
N LEU A 176 -16.88 -24.52 -13.94
CA LEU A 176 -17.51 -25.54 -14.79
C LEU A 176 -17.25 -26.97 -14.27
N GLU A 177 -16.19 -27.20 -13.50
CA GLU A 177 -15.94 -28.45 -12.79
C GLU A 177 -16.87 -28.59 -11.57
N GLU A 178 -17.04 -27.54 -10.77
CA GLU A 178 -17.80 -27.57 -9.52
C GLU A 178 -19.33 -27.47 -9.72
N PHE A 179 -19.82 -26.72 -10.72
CA PHE A 179 -21.25 -26.40 -10.88
C PHE A 179 -21.89 -26.92 -12.17
N SER A 180 -23.14 -27.36 -12.07
CA SER A 180 -24.00 -27.74 -13.20
C SER A 180 -24.83 -26.56 -13.72
N HIS A 181 -25.00 -26.50 -15.05
CA HIS A 181 -25.61 -25.38 -15.78
C HIS A 181 -26.78 -25.87 -16.65
N SER A 182 -27.66 -26.71 -16.08
CA SER A 182 -28.79 -27.31 -16.78
C SER A 182 -29.88 -26.28 -17.10
N ALA A 183 -30.21 -26.13 -18.39
CA ALA A 183 -31.42 -25.45 -18.80
C ALA A 183 -32.63 -26.32 -18.46
N LYS A 184 -33.43 -25.93 -17.46
CA LYS A 184 -34.67 -26.62 -17.07
C LYS A 184 -35.77 -26.39 -18.12
N ASN A 185 -35.69 -27.14 -19.23
CA ASN A 185 -36.86 -27.39 -20.07
C ASN A 185 -37.83 -28.30 -19.32
N ILE A 186 -39.05 -27.82 -19.11
CA ILE A 186 -40.18 -28.65 -18.65
C ILE A 186 -40.53 -29.62 -19.79
N SER A 187 -40.68 -30.90 -19.48
CA SER A 187 -41.11 -31.90 -20.44
C SER A 187 -42.65 -31.90 -20.56
N THR A 188 -43.15 -32.04 -21.80
CA THR A 188 -44.58 -32.04 -22.18
C THR A 188 -45.30 -30.68 -22.01
N SER A 189 -46.17 -30.23 -22.93
CA SER A 189 -46.67 -30.85 -24.18
C SER A 189 -46.95 -29.83 -25.31
N THR A 190 -47.05 -30.35 -26.54
CA THR A 190 -47.91 -29.87 -27.66
C THR A 190 -47.74 -28.46 -28.29
N THR A 191 -47.12 -28.47 -29.48
CA THR A 191 -47.47 -27.75 -30.75
C THR A 191 -47.16 -26.26 -31.03
N THR A 192 -46.86 -26.03 -32.33
CA THR A 192 -47.02 -24.80 -33.16
C THR A 192 -46.17 -23.53 -32.92
N LYS A 193 -45.22 -23.34 -33.85
CA LYS A 193 -44.75 -22.06 -34.45
C LYS A 193 -45.88 -21.46 -35.35
N PRO A 194 -45.78 -20.23 -35.93
CA PRO A 194 -44.93 -19.05 -35.69
C PRO A 194 -45.79 -17.82 -35.23
N THR A 195 -45.33 -16.56 -35.12
CA THR A 195 -45.02 -15.61 -36.22
C THR A 195 -44.55 -14.25 -35.66
N THR A 196 -43.83 -13.49 -36.49
CA THR A 196 -43.40 -12.09 -36.27
C THR A 196 -44.55 -11.08 -36.12
N THR A 197 -44.30 -9.94 -35.47
CA THR A 197 -44.56 -8.58 -36.04
C THR A 197 -43.84 -7.51 -35.21
N SER A 198 -43.32 -6.49 -35.89
CA SER A 198 -42.73 -5.28 -35.31
C SER A 198 -43.74 -4.13 -35.25
N THR A 199 -43.81 -3.38 -34.15
CA THR A 199 -44.53 -2.10 -34.12
C THR A 199 -43.74 -1.05 -33.34
N THR A 200 -43.52 0.11 -33.97
CA THR A 200 -42.88 1.29 -33.37
C THR A 200 -43.95 2.25 -32.86
N THR A 201 -43.82 2.76 -31.63
CA THR A 201 -44.60 3.92 -31.20
C THR A 201 -43.83 4.83 -30.25
N THR A 202 -43.62 6.07 -30.65
CA THR A 202 -43.08 7.17 -29.84
C THR A 202 -44.20 8.06 -29.31
N THR A 203 -44.18 8.47 -28.03
CA THR A 203 -44.72 9.78 -27.58
C THR A 203 -44.28 10.22 -26.18
N THR A 204 -43.68 11.41 -26.11
CA THR A 204 -43.85 12.50 -25.11
C THR A 204 -44.09 12.24 -23.61
N THR A 205 -43.08 12.59 -22.80
CA THR A 205 -43.11 13.55 -21.67
C THR A 205 -44.42 13.87 -20.91
N THR A 206 -44.41 13.74 -19.57
CA THR A 206 -44.84 14.79 -18.60
C THR A 206 -44.33 14.53 -17.17
N SER A 207 -43.84 15.57 -16.49
CA SER A 207 -43.91 15.75 -15.01
C SER A 207 -44.96 16.83 -14.73
N PRO A 208 -45.58 16.96 -13.52
CA PRO A 208 -44.97 17.57 -12.32
C PRO A 208 -45.60 16.96 -11.01
N PRO A 209 -45.76 17.62 -9.83
CA PRO A 209 -45.29 18.93 -9.33
C PRO A 209 -44.67 18.98 -7.90
N ILE A 210 -44.21 20.17 -7.51
CA ILE A 210 -43.79 20.59 -6.15
C ILE A 210 -44.49 21.91 -5.80
N LYS A 211 -44.92 22.12 -4.54
CA LYS A 211 -45.17 23.42 -3.85
C LYS A 211 -45.69 23.19 -2.41
N PRO A 212 -45.74 24.20 -1.50
CA PRO A 212 -45.24 25.58 -1.59
C PRO A 212 -44.28 25.98 -0.44
N ILE A 213 -43.92 27.29 -0.37
CA ILE A 213 -43.12 27.94 0.68
C ILE A 213 -43.87 29.18 1.18
N THR A 214 -43.84 29.42 2.49
CA THR A 214 -44.12 30.70 3.20
C THR A 214 -43.56 30.58 4.64
N ASP A 215 -43.06 31.61 5.33
CA ASP A 215 -42.60 32.96 4.92
C ASP A 215 -41.76 33.62 6.05
N GLN A 216 -41.26 34.83 5.79
CA GLN A 216 -40.76 35.88 6.71
C GLN A 216 -39.30 35.84 7.23
N GLN A 217 -38.76 37.06 7.28
CA GLN A 217 -37.47 37.50 7.81
C GLN A 217 -37.76 38.55 8.90
N PRO A 218 -36.81 38.95 9.77
CA PRO A 218 -35.99 40.11 9.41
C PRO A 218 -34.53 40.06 9.91
N GLN A 219 -33.68 40.93 9.37
CA GLN A 219 -32.29 41.14 9.80
C GLN A 219 -32.16 42.29 10.82
N GLN A 220 -31.09 42.30 11.62
CA GLN A 220 -30.42 43.54 12.03
C GLN A 220 -28.93 43.34 12.43
N LYS A 221 -28.20 44.46 12.57
CA LYS A 221 -26.72 44.55 12.64
C LYS A 221 -26.10 44.09 13.97
N PRO A 222 -24.80 43.74 13.94
CA PRO A 222 -23.75 44.52 14.65
C PRO A 222 -22.78 45.16 13.63
N SER A 223 -22.57 46.48 13.58
CA SER A 223 -21.79 47.35 14.49
C SER A 223 -20.26 47.20 14.32
N HIS A 224 -19.63 48.16 13.64
CA HIS A 224 -18.17 48.33 13.67
C HIS A 224 -17.71 48.69 15.09
N TYR A 225 -16.53 48.19 15.48
CA TYR A 225 -15.72 48.81 16.52
C TYR A 225 -14.25 48.80 16.08
N ASN A 226 -13.70 49.98 15.80
CA ASN A 226 -12.25 50.15 15.69
C ASN A 226 -11.69 50.36 17.10
N ASN A 227 -10.49 49.85 17.38
CA ASN A 227 -9.61 50.48 18.34
C ASN A 227 -8.15 50.23 17.93
N HIS A 228 -7.45 51.31 17.58
CA HIS A 228 -5.99 51.33 17.55
C HIS A 228 -5.48 51.49 18.98
N THR A 229 -4.51 50.67 19.38
CA THR A 229 -3.54 51.08 20.41
C THR A 229 -2.14 50.80 19.90
N THR A 230 -1.34 51.84 19.79
CA THR A 230 0.05 51.78 19.30
C THR A 230 1.00 51.87 20.49
N THR A 231 1.89 50.90 20.66
CA THR A 231 3.03 51.04 21.58
C THR A 231 4.32 50.62 20.89
N LYS A 232 5.10 51.61 20.44
CA LYS A 232 6.53 51.43 20.21
C LYS A 232 7.24 51.57 21.57
N VAL A 233 8.15 50.65 21.89
CA VAL A 233 9.25 50.93 22.81
C VAL A 233 10.55 50.73 22.03
N GLN A 234 11.54 51.56 22.32
CA GLN A 234 12.81 51.60 21.62
C GLN A 234 13.92 51.78 22.67
N GLN A 235 15.14 51.32 22.34
CA GLN A 235 16.34 51.47 23.18
C GLN A 235 16.33 50.55 24.43
N GLN A 236 17.47 50.23 25.05
CA GLN A 236 18.81 50.81 24.89
C GLN A 236 19.93 49.75 25.00
N ASN A 237 21.16 50.16 24.69
CA ASN A 237 22.34 49.28 24.68
C ASN A 237 22.78 48.88 26.09
N ASN A 238 23.47 47.75 26.19
CA ASN A 238 24.70 47.67 26.98
C ASN A 238 25.65 46.64 26.36
N GLY A 239 26.95 46.91 26.40
CA GLY A 239 27.98 46.04 25.82
C GLY A 239 29.08 45.74 26.82
N SER A 240 29.94 44.78 26.49
CA SER A 240 31.25 44.62 27.11
C SER A 240 32.21 44.02 26.09
N SER A 241 33.46 44.48 26.11
CA SER A 241 34.50 44.13 25.15
C SER A 241 35.72 43.58 25.87
N THR A 242 36.37 42.58 25.29
CA THR A 242 37.76 42.22 25.61
C THR A 242 38.56 42.06 24.31
N ASN A 243 39.63 42.86 24.19
CA ASN A 243 40.55 42.85 23.05
C ASN A 243 41.79 42.01 23.38
N THR A 244 42.41 41.38 22.38
CA THR A 244 43.83 40.98 22.44
C THR A 244 44.53 41.24 21.11
N THR A 245 45.73 41.82 21.17
CA THR A 245 46.58 42.23 20.04
C THR A 245 48.03 41.74 20.24
N THR A 246 48.93 41.71 19.25
CA THR A 246 48.81 42.25 17.87
C THR A 246 48.83 41.10 16.84
N THR A 247 49.65 40.94 15.78
CA THR A 247 50.82 41.64 15.21
C THR A 247 50.68 41.79 13.69
N THR A 248 51.39 42.78 13.13
CA THR A 248 51.51 43.06 11.69
C THR A 248 52.95 42.91 11.22
N THR A 249 53.15 42.49 9.98
CA THR A 249 54.38 42.74 9.21
C THR A 249 54.02 43.10 7.75
N THR A 250 54.89 43.88 7.11
CA THR A 250 54.52 44.75 5.97
C THR A 250 55.06 44.30 4.61
N SER A 251 54.48 44.87 3.55
CA SER A 251 54.83 44.73 2.13
C SER A 251 56.28 45.11 1.78
N PRO A 252 56.75 44.84 0.54
CA PRO A 252 56.60 45.89 -0.47
C PRO A 252 56.07 45.42 -1.84
N THR A 253 55.64 46.38 -2.65
CA THR A 253 55.00 46.21 -3.98
C THR A 253 56.01 46.32 -5.12
N ILE A 254 55.90 45.47 -6.16
CA ILE A 254 56.44 45.77 -7.51
C ILE A 254 55.41 45.46 -8.61
N LYS A 255 55.19 46.47 -9.46
CA LYS A 255 54.57 46.50 -10.79
C LYS A 255 55.17 47.73 -11.51
N PRO A 256 55.01 47.94 -12.84
CA PRO A 256 54.28 47.13 -13.83
C PRO A 256 55.13 46.70 -15.04
N ILE A 257 54.55 45.87 -15.91
CA ILE A 257 54.67 46.04 -17.37
C ILE A 257 53.24 46.08 -17.91
N THR A 258 53.01 46.93 -18.91
CA THR A 258 51.73 47.14 -19.59
C THR A 258 51.55 46.15 -20.74
N ASP A 259 50.31 45.88 -21.12
CA ASP A 259 49.93 46.34 -22.46
C ASP A 259 48.43 46.65 -22.58
N ASN A 260 48.11 47.53 -23.54
CA ASN A 260 46.73 47.94 -23.81
C ASN A 260 46.07 46.98 -24.80
N LEU A 261 44.76 46.77 -24.63
CA LEU A 261 43.81 47.18 -25.67
C LEU A 261 42.41 47.34 -25.09
N ASN A 262 41.87 48.55 -25.26
CA ASN A 262 40.54 48.94 -24.81
C ASN A 262 39.58 48.91 -26.00
N ASN A 263 38.40 48.28 -25.87
CA ASN A 263 37.25 48.69 -26.67
C ASN A 263 35.91 48.29 -26.05
N ASN A 264 34.99 49.25 -25.95
CA ASN A 264 33.58 49.02 -25.66
C ASN A 264 32.84 48.61 -26.94
N ASN A 265 31.90 47.67 -26.86
CA ASN A 265 30.46 48.03 -26.91
C ASN A 265 29.48 46.85 -26.91
N ASN A 266 28.24 47.19 -26.57
CA ASN A 266 26.97 46.54 -26.91
C ASN A 266 26.69 45.10 -26.41
N ASN A 267 25.70 45.03 -25.52
CA ASN A 267 24.46 44.27 -25.72
C ASN A 267 24.44 43.26 -26.87
N ASN A 268 24.19 41.99 -26.54
CA ASN A 268 22.80 41.51 -26.70
C ASN A 268 22.45 40.39 -25.72
N ASN A 269 21.15 40.18 -25.52
CA ASN A 269 20.64 38.90 -25.01
C ASN A 269 21.05 37.78 -25.96
N ASN A 270 21.30 36.57 -25.44
CA ASN A 270 20.88 35.39 -26.19
C ASN A 270 20.34 34.27 -25.31
N ASN A 271 19.10 33.88 -25.59
CA ASN A 271 18.31 32.90 -24.88
C ASN A 271 18.44 31.56 -25.62
N ASN A 272 19.38 30.71 -25.21
CA ASN A 272 19.73 29.52 -26.00
C ASN A 272 18.83 28.31 -25.69
N ASN A 273 17.70 28.25 -26.41
CA ASN A 273 16.65 27.24 -26.28
C ASN A 273 16.95 26.02 -27.16
N ASN A 274 17.71 25.05 -26.64
CA ASN A 274 18.15 23.90 -27.43
C ASN A 274 17.08 22.79 -27.50
N ASN A 275 16.16 22.92 -28.47
CA ASN A 275 14.98 22.08 -28.62
C ASN A 275 15.21 20.93 -29.62
N ASN A 276 15.46 19.72 -29.12
CA ASN A 276 15.80 18.55 -29.96
C ASN A 276 14.53 17.76 -30.35
N ASN A 277 13.98 18.03 -31.53
CA ASN A 277 12.76 17.39 -32.04
C ASN A 277 13.04 15.97 -32.56
N ASN A 278 12.41 14.95 -31.97
CA ASN A 278 12.04 13.74 -32.69
C ASN A 278 10.53 13.80 -32.98
N ASN A 279 10.19 13.87 -34.27
CA ASN A 279 8.82 14.09 -34.73
C ASN A 279 8.14 12.74 -35.05
N THR A 280 7.16 12.35 -34.24
CA THR A 280 6.30 11.18 -34.52
C THR A 280 4.89 11.66 -34.82
N LEU A 281 4.36 11.27 -35.98
CA LEU A 281 3.17 11.87 -36.58
C LEU A 281 1.89 11.55 -35.77
N ALA A 282 1.31 12.55 -35.12
CA ALA A 282 0.09 12.38 -34.34
C ALA A 282 -1.16 12.37 -35.25
N THR A 283 -1.89 11.24 -35.25
CA THR A 283 -3.27 11.18 -35.74
C THR A 283 -4.23 11.74 -34.67
N PRO A 284 -5.30 12.44 -35.05
CA PRO A 284 -6.19 13.10 -34.10
C PRO A 284 -7.19 12.12 -33.47
N THR A 285 -7.04 11.85 -32.17
CA THR A 285 -8.07 11.21 -31.34
C THR A 285 -8.92 12.27 -30.63
N ASN A 286 -10.24 12.03 -30.53
CA ASN A 286 -11.19 12.98 -29.95
C ASN A 286 -11.15 12.98 -28.42
N GLY A 287 -10.20 13.73 -27.85
CA GLY A 287 -10.06 13.92 -26.40
C GLY A 287 -8.79 14.70 -26.07
N GLY A 288 -8.86 16.03 -26.09
CA GLY A 288 -7.69 16.93 -26.08
C GLY A 288 -6.88 16.97 -24.78
N HIS A 289 -6.21 15.88 -24.40
CA HIS A 289 -5.25 15.86 -23.29
C HIS A 289 -4.06 16.79 -23.60
N LYS A 290 -4.01 17.95 -22.93
CA LYS A 290 -2.89 18.89 -23.09
C LYS A 290 -1.67 18.41 -22.30
N PHE A 291 -0.78 17.74 -23.01
CA PHE A 291 0.58 17.43 -22.57
C PHE A 291 1.38 18.72 -22.31
N ILE A 292 2.06 18.78 -21.17
CA ILE A 292 2.94 19.88 -20.74
C ILE A 292 4.41 19.48 -20.94
N GLY A 293 4.72 18.19 -20.72
CA GLY A 293 6.08 17.66 -20.76
C GLY A 293 6.97 18.18 -19.63
N ALA A 294 8.27 17.91 -19.73
CA ALA A 294 9.27 18.43 -18.80
C ALA A 294 9.29 19.97 -18.78
N LYS A 295 9.28 20.53 -17.57
CA LYS A 295 9.41 21.96 -17.21
C LYS A 295 10.28 22.11 -15.97
N PHE A 296 11.36 21.33 -15.90
CA PHE A 296 12.30 21.27 -14.79
C PHE A 296 13.00 22.63 -14.57
N LYS A 297 13.31 22.98 -13.32
CA LYS A 297 13.82 24.30 -12.91
C LYS A 297 14.97 24.16 -11.93
N LYS A 298 16.18 24.59 -12.30
CA LYS A 298 17.32 24.58 -11.37
C LYS A 298 17.07 25.56 -10.21
N ARG A 299 17.16 25.05 -8.98
CA ARG A 299 17.12 25.85 -7.74
C ARG A 299 18.52 26.40 -7.43
N LYS A 300 18.61 27.55 -6.77
CA LYS A 300 19.83 27.94 -6.04
C LYS A 300 19.73 27.38 -4.61
N LEU A 301 20.78 26.73 -4.12
CA LEU A 301 20.84 26.25 -2.74
C LEU A 301 21.03 27.45 -1.79
N ASN A 302 19.90 28.04 -1.39
CA ASN A 302 19.82 29.17 -0.47
C ASN A 302 19.07 28.82 0.83
N ASP A 303 18.51 27.60 0.93
CA ASP A 303 17.60 27.20 2.01
C ASP A 303 17.70 25.68 2.24
N VAL A 304 18.52 25.29 3.22
CA VAL A 304 18.82 23.89 3.56
C VAL A 304 17.56 23.12 3.99
N ASN A 305 16.50 23.82 4.42
CA ASN A 305 15.24 23.21 4.84
C ASN A 305 14.38 22.75 3.64
N LYS A 306 14.73 23.12 2.40
CA LYS A 306 13.91 22.89 1.19
C LYS A 306 14.45 21.83 0.22
N LYS A 307 15.24 20.87 0.70
CA LYS A 307 15.72 19.70 -0.08
C LYS A 307 14.61 19.00 -0.87
N ARG A 308 14.77 18.77 -2.16
CA ARG A 308 13.82 18.01 -3.01
C ARG A 308 13.87 16.50 -2.75
N THR A 309 13.51 16.08 -1.54
CA THR A 309 13.40 14.66 -1.15
C THR A 309 11.96 14.15 -1.34
N LEU A 310 11.78 13.23 -2.29
CA LEU A 310 10.49 12.71 -2.74
C LEU A 310 10.43 11.18 -2.59
N VAL A 311 9.45 10.68 -1.83
CA VAL A 311 9.01 9.28 -1.86
C VAL A 311 7.79 9.17 -2.77
N PHE A 312 7.76 8.19 -3.69
CA PHE A 312 6.68 8.02 -4.67
C PHE A 312 6.47 6.55 -5.06
N PRO A 313 5.25 6.12 -5.44
CA PRO A 313 5.01 4.76 -5.93
C PRO A 313 5.60 4.55 -7.33
N PHE A 314 5.86 3.30 -7.70
CA PHE A 314 6.03 2.91 -9.09
C PHE A 314 4.68 3.05 -9.81
N ILE A 315 4.52 4.18 -10.52
CA ILE A 315 3.21 4.70 -10.94
C ILE A 315 2.50 3.73 -11.89
N SER A 316 1.21 3.51 -11.65
CA SER A 316 0.27 2.66 -12.37
C SER A 316 0.51 1.14 -12.34
N THR A 317 1.59 0.62 -11.75
CA THR A 317 1.96 -0.79 -11.99
C THR A 317 1.17 -1.79 -11.14
N LEU A 318 0.96 -1.52 -9.85
CA LEU A 318 0.37 -2.51 -8.92
C LEU A 318 -1.16 -2.61 -9.04
N ILE A 319 -1.87 -1.48 -8.98
CA ILE A 319 -3.33 -1.44 -8.86
C ILE A 319 -4.02 -1.21 -10.20
N PHE A 320 -3.34 -0.44 -11.05
CA PHE A 320 -3.74 -0.06 -12.39
C PHE A 320 -3.14 -0.99 -13.45
N ASN A 321 -2.43 -2.05 -13.06
CA ASN A 321 -1.94 -3.14 -13.91
C ASN A 321 -1.15 -2.69 -15.15
N PHE A 322 -0.47 -1.54 -15.09
CA PHE A 322 0.38 -1.09 -16.19
C PHE A 322 1.59 -2.02 -16.33
N ASP A 323 1.82 -2.49 -17.55
CA ASP A 323 2.88 -3.44 -17.89
C ASP A 323 4.26 -3.00 -17.39
N VAL A 324 4.92 -3.90 -16.66
CA VAL A 324 6.14 -3.60 -15.89
C VAL A 324 7.27 -3.14 -16.80
N GLU A 325 7.52 -3.81 -17.92
CA GLU A 325 8.66 -3.46 -18.79
C GLU A 325 8.49 -2.05 -19.39
N LYS A 326 7.29 -1.72 -19.88
CA LYS A 326 6.95 -0.38 -20.36
C LYS A 326 6.99 0.67 -19.24
N ALA A 327 6.57 0.33 -18.03
CA ALA A 327 6.67 1.22 -16.88
C ALA A 327 8.13 1.50 -16.48
N VAL A 328 9.02 0.49 -16.52
CA VAL A 328 10.47 0.68 -16.31
C VAL A 328 11.06 1.59 -17.39
N GLU A 329 10.70 1.38 -18.66
CA GLU A 329 11.18 2.25 -19.75
C GLU A 329 10.74 3.71 -19.56
N VAL A 330 9.47 3.96 -19.23
CA VAL A 330 8.97 5.33 -19.01
C VAL A 330 9.60 5.95 -17.77
N ALA A 331 9.51 5.29 -16.62
CA ALA A 331 10.02 5.80 -15.35
C ALA A 331 11.53 6.04 -15.42
N GLY A 332 12.31 5.06 -15.89
CA GLY A 332 13.76 5.15 -15.98
C GLY A 332 14.24 6.25 -16.92
N LYS A 333 13.62 6.42 -18.09
CA LYS A 333 13.97 7.51 -19.03
C LYS A 333 13.68 8.89 -18.44
N VAL A 334 12.51 9.08 -17.81
CA VAL A 334 12.14 10.39 -17.23
C VAL A 334 12.96 10.72 -15.99
N ILE A 335 13.19 9.75 -15.09
CA ILE A 335 14.01 9.94 -13.88
C ILE A 335 15.48 10.20 -14.26
N SER A 336 16.05 9.42 -15.19
CA SER A 336 17.42 9.66 -15.70
C SER A 336 17.54 11.05 -16.34
N SER A 337 16.55 11.48 -17.13
CA SER A 337 16.50 12.82 -17.74
C SER A 337 16.46 13.95 -16.69
N TYR A 338 15.60 13.84 -15.68
CA TYR A 338 15.49 14.81 -14.59
C TYR A 338 16.79 14.93 -13.78
N LEU A 339 17.38 13.80 -13.40
CA LEU A 339 18.63 13.77 -12.63
C LEU A 339 19.83 14.25 -13.46
N LYS A 340 19.88 13.95 -14.77
CA LYS A 340 20.87 14.51 -15.71
C LYS A 340 20.69 16.02 -15.87
N PHE A 341 19.46 16.55 -15.98
CA PHE A 341 19.20 17.99 -16.02
C PHE A 341 19.69 18.67 -14.74
N HIS A 342 19.37 18.11 -13.58
CA HIS A 342 19.87 18.53 -12.27
C HIS A 342 21.23 17.92 -11.92
N SER A 343 22.12 17.67 -12.89
CA SER A 343 23.51 17.29 -12.58
C SER A 343 24.12 18.31 -11.60
N PRO A 344 24.91 17.86 -10.59
CA PRO A 344 25.28 18.67 -9.44
C PRO A 344 25.79 20.06 -9.81
N ILE A 345 25.24 21.08 -9.15
CA ILE A 345 25.78 22.44 -9.24
C ILE A 345 27.15 22.41 -8.55
N VAL A 346 28.12 23.10 -9.15
CA VAL A 346 29.49 23.22 -8.61
C VAL A 346 29.43 23.64 -7.14
N ASN A 347 30.22 22.97 -6.30
CA ASN A 347 30.30 23.03 -4.83
C ASN A 347 29.59 21.91 -4.03
N GLY A 348 28.94 20.94 -4.68
CA GLY A 348 28.86 19.57 -4.15
C GLY A 348 27.78 19.24 -3.09
N GLU A 349 26.93 20.18 -2.70
CA GLU A 349 25.66 19.84 -2.03
C GLU A 349 24.59 19.53 -3.09
N ASP A 350 24.01 18.34 -3.04
CA ASP A 350 22.83 17.99 -3.83
C ASP A 350 21.61 17.89 -2.92
N ASP A 351 20.53 18.58 -3.30
CA ASP A 351 19.31 18.66 -2.51
C ASP A 351 18.24 17.65 -2.97
N ILE A 352 18.45 16.92 -4.07
CA ILE A 352 17.49 15.97 -4.64
C ILE A 352 17.70 14.56 -4.07
N LYS A 353 16.59 13.91 -3.71
CA LYS A 353 16.57 12.46 -3.42
C LYS A 353 15.24 11.86 -3.87
N LEU A 354 15.31 10.80 -4.68
CA LEU A 354 14.17 10.16 -5.32
C LEU A 354 14.06 8.71 -4.84
N LYS A 355 13.03 8.41 -4.05
CA LYS A 355 12.76 7.08 -3.47
C LYS A 355 11.51 6.48 -4.11
N MET A 356 11.66 5.54 -5.03
CA MET A 356 10.53 4.85 -5.66
C MET A 356 10.14 3.58 -4.89
N MET A 357 8.94 3.56 -4.34
CA MET A 357 8.36 2.40 -3.65
C MET A 357 7.87 1.38 -4.68
N VAL A 358 8.36 0.15 -4.56
CA VAL A 358 7.94 -1.01 -5.35
C VAL A 358 7.42 -2.09 -4.40
N ASP A 359 6.20 -2.55 -4.67
CA ASP A 359 5.53 -3.59 -3.89
C ASP A 359 6.34 -4.91 -3.88
N SER A 360 6.32 -5.63 -2.76
CA SER A 360 7.08 -6.86 -2.56
C SER A 360 6.75 -7.96 -3.57
N SER A 361 5.53 -7.96 -4.11
CA SER A 361 5.09 -8.85 -5.19
C SER A 361 5.70 -8.51 -6.57
N MET A 362 6.23 -7.30 -6.74
CA MET A 362 6.81 -6.80 -7.99
C MET A 362 8.35 -6.65 -7.93
N TYR A 363 8.88 -6.45 -6.73
CA TYR A 363 10.32 -6.25 -6.51
C TYR A 363 11.12 -7.52 -6.81
N SER A 364 12.03 -7.44 -7.78
CA SER A 364 12.88 -8.57 -8.21
C SER A 364 14.21 -8.06 -8.79
N ASP A 365 15.24 -8.90 -8.79
CA ASP A 365 16.51 -8.57 -9.46
C ASP A 365 16.32 -8.31 -10.95
N THR A 366 15.35 -8.96 -11.60
CA THR A 366 14.93 -8.69 -12.97
C THR A 366 14.50 -7.22 -13.14
N LEU A 367 13.61 -6.72 -12.27
CA LEU A 367 13.17 -5.32 -12.28
C LEU A 367 14.34 -4.35 -12.09
N ILE A 368 15.20 -4.62 -11.09
CA ILE A 368 16.38 -3.78 -10.81
C ILE A 368 17.35 -3.77 -12.00
N ASN A 369 17.53 -4.91 -12.68
CA ASN A 369 18.40 -5.02 -13.85
C ASN A 369 17.78 -4.39 -15.12
N GLN A 370 16.46 -4.41 -15.29
CA GLN A 370 15.76 -3.61 -16.31
C GLN A 370 15.99 -2.11 -16.07
N PHE A 371 15.89 -1.62 -14.83
CA PHE A 371 16.22 -0.23 -14.50
C PHE A 371 17.71 0.09 -14.79
N LYS A 372 18.66 -0.75 -14.35
CA LYS A 372 20.09 -0.56 -14.67
C LYS A 372 20.33 -0.43 -16.17
N LYS A 373 19.68 -1.27 -16.99
CA LYS A 373 19.75 -1.22 -18.47
C LYS A 373 19.27 0.12 -19.02
N VAL A 374 18.14 0.66 -18.53
CA VAL A 374 17.62 1.98 -18.94
C VAL A 374 18.54 3.12 -18.49
N PHE A 375 19.25 2.96 -17.37
CA PHE A 375 20.26 3.91 -16.87
C PHE A 375 21.66 3.73 -17.50
N GLU A 376 21.82 2.97 -18.60
CA GLU A 376 23.12 2.69 -19.24
C GLU A 376 24.16 2.03 -18.28
N ASN A 377 23.69 1.32 -17.25
CA ASN A 377 24.44 0.85 -16.07
C ASN A 377 25.11 1.95 -15.22
N LYS A 378 24.78 3.24 -15.47
CA LYS A 378 25.22 4.40 -14.69
C LYS A 378 24.13 4.80 -13.71
N TRP A 379 24.01 4.04 -12.63
CA TRP A 379 23.02 4.32 -11.58
C TRP A 379 23.35 5.65 -10.88
N ASP A 380 22.36 6.54 -10.75
CA ASP A 380 22.51 7.82 -10.05
C ASP A 380 22.26 7.61 -8.54
N SER A 381 23.21 8.01 -7.69
CA SER A 381 23.14 7.80 -6.23
C SER A 381 21.99 8.54 -5.54
N ARG A 382 21.31 9.46 -6.24
CA ARG A 382 20.12 10.18 -5.76
C ARG A 382 18.83 9.40 -6.02
N PHE A 383 18.88 8.29 -6.77
CA PHE A 383 17.74 7.43 -7.03
C PHE A 383 17.85 6.11 -6.27
N GLU A 384 16.77 5.76 -5.55
CA GLU A 384 16.65 4.54 -4.76
C GLU A 384 15.34 3.84 -5.13
N ILE A 385 15.37 2.51 -5.31
CA ILE A 385 14.16 1.68 -5.42
C ILE A 385 14.00 0.91 -4.11
N ILE A 386 12.93 1.20 -3.37
CA ILE A 386 12.65 0.63 -2.05
C ILE A 386 11.60 -0.46 -2.19
N LYS A 387 11.92 -1.68 -1.73
CA LYS A 387 10.95 -2.76 -1.57
C LYS A 387 10.01 -2.44 -0.41
N VAL A 388 8.70 -2.49 -0.64
CA VAL A 388 7.68 -2.26 0.39
C VAL A 388 6.74 -3.45 0.51
N ASN A 389 6.34 -3.86 1.72
CA ASN A 389 5.42 -5.00 1.87
C ASN A 389 4.06 -4.71 1.21
N THR A 390 3.60 -3.46 1.29
CA THR A 390 2.58 -2.92 0.39
C THR A 390 2.77 -1.41 0.20
N VAL A 391 2.49 -0.88 -0.99
CA VAL A 391 2.48 0.59 -1.24
C VAL A 391 1.31 1.30 -0.55
N GLN A 392 0.40 0.55 0.08
CA GLN A 392 -0.85 1.04 0.66
C GLN A 392 -0.70 1.52 2.12
N SER A 393 0.45 1.23 2.75
CA SER A 393 0.79 1.57 4.14
C SER A 393 2.05 2.42 4.19
N PRO A 394 1.98 3.68 4.68
CA PRO A 394 3.16 4.48 4.98
C PRO A 394 3.85 3.96 6.25
N ASN A 395 4.62 2.87 6.12
CA ASN A 395 5.35 2.28 7.24
C ASN A 395 6.40 3.27 7.78
N GLU A 396 6.68 3.21 9.08
CA GLU A 396 7.68 4.03 9.78
C GLU A 396 9.03 4.09 9.05
N VAL A 397 9.44 3.00 8.40
CA VAL A 397 10.68 2.87 7.61
C VAL A 397 10.77 3.89 6.46
N PHE A 398 9.66 4.24 5.82
CA PHE A 398 9.65 5.19 4.69
C PHE A 398 9.64 6.65 5.15
N CYS A 399 9.17 6.87 6.38
CA CYS A 399 8.75 8.16 6.89
C CYS A 399 9.72 8.71 7.96
N SER A 400 10.48 7.84 8.64
CA SER A 400 11.45 8.21 9.68
C SER A 400 12.73 8.89 9.18
N HIS A 401 13.08 8.77 7.89
CA HIS A 401 14.39 9.19 7.37
C HIS A 401 14.32 9.90 6.01
N ASP A 402 14.47 11.23 6.04
CA ASP A 402 14.84 12.10 4.91
C ASP A 402 13.84 12.07 3.73
N CYS A 403 12.55 12.26 4.05
CA CYS A 403 11.44 12.43 3.11
C CYS A 403 10.61 13.67 3.52
N ARG A 404 10.62 14.74 2.71
CA ARG A 404 9.73 15.88 2.95
C ARG A 404 8.47 15.84 2.07
N ILE A 405 8.52 15.19 0.90
CA ILE A 405 7.40 15.16 -0.05
C ILE A 405 7.02 13.70 -0.31
N TYR A 406 5.73 13.38 -0.12
CA TYR A 406 5.22 12.01 -0.30
C TYR A 406 4.14 11.96 -1.37
N ALA A 407 4.34 11.16 -2.41
CA ALA A 407 3.35 10.95 -3.47
C ALA A 407 2.53 9.67 -3.24
N THR A 408 1.25 9.72 -3.58
CA THR A 408 0.32 8.58 -3.48
C THR A 408 -0.67 8.58 -4.65
N GLU A 409 -1.08 7.40 -5.12
CA GLU A 409 -2.04 7.30 -6.22
C GLU A 409 -3.47 7.66 -5.75
N THR A 410 -4.28 8.22 -6.65
CA THR A 410 -5.73 8.36 -6.47
C THR A 410 -6.45 8.31 -7.83
N THR A 411 -7.72 8.64 -7.85
CA THR A 411 -8.57 8.71 -9.06
C THR A 411 -8.96 10.17 -9.36
N TRP A 412 -9.67 10.39 -10.48
CA TRP A 412 -10.30 11.67 -10.83
C TRP A 412 -11.11 12.35 -9.71
N ARG A 413 -11.52 11.61 -8.68
CA ARG A 413 -12.27 12.13 -7.53
C ARG A 413 -11.43 12.94 -6.53
N LEU A 414 -10.09 12.85 -6.57
CA LEU A 414 -9.16 13.48 -5.62
C LEU A 414 -9.53 13.22 -4.15
N LYS A 415 -9.71 11.94 -3.81
CA LYS A 415 -10.25 11.45 -2.53
C LYS A 415 -9.53 10.20 -2.03
N LYS A 416 -9.85 9.79 -0.80
CA LYS A 416 -9.49 8.50 -0.24
C LYS A 416 -9.94 7.37 -1.16
N THR A 417 -9.06 6.40 -1.34
CA THR A 417 -9.28 5.14 -2.04
C THR A 417 -8.98 3.99 -1.06
N PRO A 418 -9.38 2.74 -1.36
CA PRO A 418 -8.93 1.60 -0.54
C PRO A 418 -7.41 1.48 -0.48
N GLN A 419 -6.71 1.94 -1.54
CA GLN A 419 -5.26 1.85 -1.71
C GLN A 419 -4.46 2.85 -0.86
N ASN A 420 -5.06 3.97 -0.47
CA ASN A 420 -4.40 4.99 0.36
C ASN A 420 -5.18 5.23 1.66
N LYS A 421 -6.02 4.25 2.06
CA LYS A 421 -6.93 4.36 3.20
C LYS A 421 -6.18 4.68 4.51
N LEU A 422 -5.11 3.93 4.80
CA LEU A 422 -4.33 4.08 6.04
C LEU A 422 -3.70 5.49 6.11
N LEU A 423 -3.00 5.89 5.05
CA LEU A 423 -2.48 7.25 4.89
C LEU A 423 -3.54 8.32 5.22
N TYR A 424 -4.71 8.26 4.58
CA TYR A 424 -5.78 9.25 4.77
C TYR A 424 -6.40 9.24 6.18
N ASP A 425 -6.67 8.05 6.73
CA ASP A 425 -7.39 7.93 8.00
C ASP A 425 -6.49 8.16 9.21
N ASP A 426 -5.24 7.72 9.13
CA ASP A 426 -4.34 7.65 10.29
C ASP A 426 -3.33 8.82 10.30
N LEU A 427 -2.89 9.32 9.13
CA LEU A 427 -1.78 10.28 9.03
C LEU A 427 -2.13 11.66 8.45
N LEU A 428 -3.08 11.77 7.51
CA LEU A 428 -3.41 13.06 6.86
C LEU A 428 -4.44 13.91 7.63
N GLY A 429 -5.21 13.29 8.52
CA GLY A 429 -6.25 13.96 9.32
C GLY A 429 -7.51 14.33 8.53
N SER A 430 -8.60 14.55 9.28
CA SER A 430 -9.96 14.64 8.73
C SER A 430 -10.22 15.79 7.75
N LYS A 431 -9.38 16.83 7.74
CA LYS A 431 -9.54 18.01 6.86
C LYS A 431 -8.92 17.84 5.47
N PHE A 432 -8.12 16.80 5.23
CA PHE A 432 -7.32 16.69 4.01
C PHE A 432 -8.16 16.67 2.72
N GLU A 433 -9.33 16.02 2.71
CA GLU A 433 -10.23 16.04 1.53
C GLU A 433 -10.87 17.41 1.30
N ASP A 434 -11.19 18.17 2.35
CA ASP A 434 -11.75 19.53 2.22
C ASP A 434 -10.69 20.52 1.74
N GLU A 435 -9.46 20.41 2.22
CA GLU A 435 -8.33 21.21 1.75
C GLU A 435 -7.94 20.85 0.30
N THR A 436 -7.96 19.56 -0.06
CA THR A 436 -7.80 19.08 -1.44
C THR A 436 -8.88 19.68 -2.35
N LYS A 437 -10.16 19.57 -1.97
CA LYS A 437 -11.29 20.12 -2.74
C LYS A 437 -11.27 21.65 -2.84
N LYS A 438 -10.82 22.35 -1.79
CA LYS A 438 -10.66 23.81 -1.79
C LYS A 438 -9.54 24.27 -2.73
N ARG A 439 -8.45 23.50 -2.82
CA ARG A 439 -7.30 23.77 -3.70
C ARG A 439 -7.55 23.36 -5.15
N PHE A 440 -8.31 22.27 -5.33
CA PHE A 440 -8.63 21.65 -6.61
C PHE A 440 -10.15 21.36 -6.68
N PRO A 441 -10.98 22.37 -7.01
CA PRO A 441 -12.44 22.23 -7.05
C PRO A 441 -12.95 21.45 -8.27
N ASN A 442 -12.10 21.27 -9.28
CA ASN A 442 -12.37 20.50 -10.49
C ASN A 442 -11.84 19.07 -10.36
N LEU A 443 -12.41 18.15 -11.15
CA LEU A 443 -12.00 16.75 -11.16
C LEU A 443 -10.53 16.59 -11.59
N GLY A 444 -9.87 15.59 -11.02
CA GLY A 444 -8.52 15.19 -11.40
C GLY A 444 -8.46 14.62 -12.82
N GLN A 445 -7.33 14.79 -13.49
CA GLN A 445 -7.09 14.33 -14.85
C GLN A 445 -5.91 13.35 -14.88
N VAL A 446 -6.05 12.28 -15.67
CA VAL A 446 -4.96 11.34 -15.97
C VAL A 446 -3.78 12.08 -16.61
N GLY A 447 -2.56 11.76 -16.18
CA GLY A 447 -1.34 12.46 -16.55
C GLY A 447 -0.94 13.58 -15.59
N LYS A 448 -1.77 13.95 -14.61
CA LYS A 448 -1.54 15.11 -13.74
C LYS A 448 -1.33 14.72 -12.27
N VAL A 449 -0.80 15.67 -11.50
CA VAL A 449 -0.56 15.55 -10.06
C VAL A 449 -1.09 16.77 -9.30
N TYR A 450 -1.41 16.57 -8.03
CA TYR A 450 -2.12 17.53 -7.20
C TYR A 450 -1.42 17.65 -5.84
N PRO A 451 -0.50 18.63 -5.66
CA PRO A 451 0.22 18.84 -4.40
C PRO A 451 -0.64 19.57 -3.35
N ILE A 452 -0.77 18.99 -2.16
CA ILE A 452 -1.42 19.56 -0.97
C ILE A 452 -0.38 19.67 0.16
N PRO A 453 0.09 20.89 0.49
CA PRO A 453 0.92 21.14 1.66
C PRO A 453 0.16 20.86 2.96
N LEU A 454 0.84 20.29 3.95
CA LEU A 454 0.29 19.91 5.26
C LEU A 454 0.55 21.00 6.32
N GLY A 455 -0.43 21.21 7.20
CA GLY A 455 -0.29 22.04 8.40
C GLY A 455 0.47 21.33 9.53
N GLU A 456 1.05 22.10 10.47
CA GLU A 456 1.93 21.56 11.52
C GLU A 456 1.27 20.54 12.46
N GLU A 457 -0.06 20.57 12.60
CA GLU A 457 -0.82 19.64 13.43
C GLU A 457 -1.24 18.34 12.71
N VAL A 458 -0.87 18.17 11.44
CA VAL A 458 -1.12 16.92 10.70
C VAL A 458 -0.08 15.87 11.13
N PRO A 459 -0.47 14.67 11.62
CA PRO A 459 0.48 13.66 12.10
C PRO A 459 1.61 13.36 11.11
N PHE A 460 1.29 13.24 9.82
CA PHE A 460 2.30 12.96 8.79
C PHE A 460 3.43 14.00 8.71
N LYS A 461 3.12 15.27 9.03
CA LYS A 461 4.11 16.33 9.11
C LYS A 461 4.81 16.37 10.47
N LYS A 462 4.02 16.23 11.53
CA LYS A 462 4.43 16.39 12.93
C LYS A 462 5.39 15.30 13.41
N GLU A 463 5.17 14.06 12.97
CA GLU A 463 5.91 12.88 13.40
C GLU A 463 6.99 12.46 12.39
N TYR A 464 6.79 12.76 11.10
CA TYR A 464 7.63 12.25 10.00
C TYR A 464 8.20 13.34 9.08
N GLY A 465 7.94 14.62 9.33
CA GLY A 465 8.52 15.74 8.59
C GLY A 465 7.97 15.96 7.18
N VAL A 466 6.91 15.27 6.76
CA VAL A 466 6.33 15.42 5.41
C VAL A 466 5.59 16.76 5.29
N ASP A 467 6.10 17.70 4.49
CA ASP A 467 5.48 19.02 4.29
C ASP A 467 4.39 19.02 3.23
N THR A 468 4.41 18.07 2.29
CA THR A 468 3.54 18.07 1.11
C THR A 468 3.19 16.66 0.69
N VAL A 469 1.90 16.41 0.47
CA VAL A 469 1.40 15.18 -0.15
C VAL A 469 1.00 15.47 -1.59
N ILE A 470 1.50 14.65 -2.52
CA ILE A 470 1.17 14.76 -3.94
C ILE A 470 0.23 13.62 -4.32
N LEU A 471 -1.02 13.95 -4.66
CA LEU A 471 -1.94 12.98 -5.24
C LEU A 471 -1.63 12.81 -6.73
N VAL A 472 -1.44 11.57 -7.19
CA VAL A 472 -0.95 11.20 -8.53
C VAL A 472 -2.02 10.44 -9.29
N LEU A 473 -2.30 10.84 -10.54
CA LEU A 473 -3.23 10.16 -11.44
C LEU A 473 -2.48 9.61 -12.66
N GLY A 474 -1.86 8.45 -12.47
CA GLY A 474 -1.34 7.65 -13.58
C GLY A 474 -2.46 7.05 -14.44
N PRO A 475 -2.17 6.63 -15.68
CA PRO A 475 -3.12 5.91 -16.54
C PRO A 475 -3.50 4.54 -15.94
N ASN A 476 -4.74 4.12 -16.14
CA ASN A 476 -5.25 2.84 -15.64
C ASN A 476 -5.36 1.79 -16.76
N MET A 477 -4.63 0.68 -16.66
CA MET A 477 -4.73 -0.49 -17.55
C MET A 477 -5.57 -1.64 -16.94
N ASN A 478 -6.18 -1.43 -15.77
CA ASN A 478 -7.05 -2.40 -15.11
C ASN A 478 -8.52 -2.13 -15.43
N GLU A 479 -9.14 -3.00 -16.24
CA GLU A 479 -10.55 -2.95 -16.66
C GLU A 479 -11.56 -2.87 -15.48
N LYS A 480 -11.14 -3.25 -14.27
CA LYS A 480 -11.97 -3.30 -13.04
C LYS A 480 -11.83 -2.02 -12.19
N LYS A 481 -11.18 -0.99 -12.73
CA LYS A 481 -10.94 0.32 -12.09
C LYS A 481 -11.45 1.45 -13.01
N PRO A 482 -11.76 2.65 -12.47
CA PRO A 482 -12.18 3.79 -13.28
C PRO A 482 -11.14 4.18 -14.35
N ASP A 483 -11.60 4.86 -15.40
CA ASP A 483 -10.75 5.46 -16.44
C ASP A 483 -9.80 4.46 -17.12
N TYR A 484 -10.30 3.24 -17.37
CA TYR A 484 -9.55 2.18 -18.06
C TYR A 484 -9.19 2.57 -19.50
N ILE A 485 -7.90 2.54 -19.79
CA ILE A 485 -7.28 2.75 -21.09
C ILE A 485 -6.86 1.37 -21.64
N LYS A 486 -7.27 1.07 -22.88
CA LYS A 486 -6.97 -0.22 -23.52
C LYS A 486 -5.66 -0.20 -24.31
N ASP A 487 -5.30 0.92 -24.92
CA ASP A 487 -4.13 1.01 -25.79
C ASP A 487 -2.92 1.63 -25.08
N TYR A 488 -1.77 0.94 -25.17
CA TYR A 488 -0.49 1.47 -24.70
C TYR A 488 -0.02 2.69 -25.51
N ASN A 489 -0.47 2.89 -26.75
CA ASN A 489 -0.18 4.12 -27.51
C ASN A 489 -0.79 5.37 -26.85
N GLU A 490 -1.91 5.22 -26.14
CA GLU A 490 -2.56 6.29 -25.36
C GLU A 490 -1.99 6.34 -23.94
N ALA A 491 -1.79 5.18 -23.31
CA ALA A 491 -1.35 5.10 -21.92
C ALA A 491 0.14 5.49 -21.70
N ILE A 492 1.06 5.19 -22.63
CA ILE A 492 2.49 5.53 -22.48
C ILE A 492 2.73 7.05 -22.44
N PRO A 493 2.16 7.88 -23.35
CA PRO A 493 2.22 9.34 -23.22
C PRO A 493 1.68 9.85 -21.89
N LEU A 494 0.57 9.28 -21.40
CA LEU A 494 -0.05 9.67 -20.14
C LEU A 494 0.79 9.29 -18.91
N LEU A 495 1.42 8.11 -18.88
CA LEU A 495 2.36 7.74 -17.81
C LEU A 495 3.58 8.66 -17.82
N THR A 496 4.11 8.97 -19.01
CA THR A 496 5.24 9.88 -19.22
C THR A 496 4.92 11.30 -18.71
N GLU A 497 3.73 11.81 -19.04
CA GLU A 497 3.20 13.09 -18.55
C GLU A 497 2.95 13.08 -17.04
N THR A 498 2.61 11.93 -16.45
CA THR A 498 2.44 11.78 -14.99
C THR A 498 3.78 11.97 -14.28
N TYR A 499 4.84 11.29 -14.74
CA TYR A 499 6.20 11.47 -14.19
C TYR A 499 6.74 12.89 -14.43
N HIS A 500 6.50 13.48 -15.61
CA HIS A 500 6.81 14.90 -15.84
C HIS A 500 6.07 15.81 -14.86
N SER A 501 4.76 15.63 -14.67
CA SER A 501 3.96 16.43 -13.74
C SER A 501 4.43 16.31 -12.30
N LEU A 502 4.79 15.10 -11.85
CA LEU A 502 5.36 14.84 -10.52
C LEU A 502 6.67 15.59 -10.29
N LEU A 503 7.61 15.51 -11.25
CA LEU A 503 8.93 16.13 -11.12
C LEU A 503 8.91 17.65 -11.38
N ASN A 504 7.98 18.13 -12.21
CA ASN A 504 7.68 19.56 -12.35
C ASN A 504 7.11 20.16 -11.05
N ALA A 505 6.33 19.38 -10.29
CA ALA A 505 5.83 19.76 -8.97
C ALA A 505 6.96 19.77 -7.92
N LEU A 506 7.84 18.77 -7.93
CA LEU A 506 9.03 18.70 -7.06
C LEU A 506 9.95 19.94 -7.22
N ASP A 507 10.15 20.41 -8.46
CA ASP A 507 10.89 21.64 -8.77
C ASP A 507 10.12 22.95 -8.43
N SER A 508 8.92 22.85 -7.86
CA SER A 508 8.04 23.98 -7.56
C SER A 508 7.62 24.06 -6.07
N ILE A 509 8.25 23.25 -5.21
CA ILE A 509 8.07 23.20 -3.74
C ILE A 509 9.37 23.62 -3.06
#